data_AF-A0A924JJJ8-F1
#
_entry.id   AF-A0A924JJJ8-F1
#
_cell.length_a   1.000
_cell.length_b   1.000
_cell.length_c   1.000
_cell.angle_alpha   90.00
_cell.angle_beta   90.00
_cell.angle_gamma   90.00
#
_symmetry.space_group_name_H-M   'P 1'
#
loop_
_entity.id
_entity.type
_entity.pdbx_description
1 polymer ?
#
loop_
_entity_poly.entity_id
_entity_poly.type
_entity_poly.pdbx_seq_one_letter_code
_entity_poly.pdbx_strand_id
1 'polypeptide(L)' 'MTARIFKAAKNAMQAGLAKTREWQLDYEP' A
#
# COMPACT_ATOMS: atom_id res chain seq x y z
N MET A 1 -19.51 -2.37 1.46
CA MET A 1 -18.36 -2.74 0.61
C MET A 1 -17.75 -1.45 0.06
N THR A 2 -16.78 -0.89 0.79
CA THR A 2 -16.12 0.38 0.47
C THR A 2 -14.69 0.06 0.08
N ALA A 3 -14.25 0.56 -1.08
CA ALA A 3 -12.92 0.31 -1.60
C ALA A 3 -12.00 1.51 -1.30
N ARG A 4 -10.77 1.25 -0.85
CA ARG A 4 -9.78 2.27 -0.50
C ARG A 4 -8.56 2.14 -1.39
N ILE A 5 -8.30 3.20 -2.16
CA ILE A 5 -7.11 3.31 -2.99
C ILE A 5 -6.05 4.11 -2.23
N PHE A 6 -4.86 3.53 -2.05
CA PHE A 6 -3.75 4.23 -1.42
C PHE A 6 -2.41 3.81 -2.02
N LYS A 7 -1.42 4.68 -1.85
CA LYS A 7 -0.02 4.37 -2.17
C LYS A 7 0.64 3.85 -0.90
N ALA A 8 1.14 2.61 -0.92
CA ALA A 8 1.67 2.00 0.28
C ALA A 8 2.88 2.78 0.82
N ALA A 9 2.84 3.11 2.12
CA ALA A 9 3.96 3.75 2.80
C ALA A 9 5.14 2.78 2.89
N LYS A 10 6.36 3.32 2.81
CA LYS A 10 7.57 2.52 3.02
C LYS A 10 7.63 2.10 4.50
N ASN A 11 7.74 0.80 4.77
CA ASN A 11 8.06 0.34 6.12
C ASN A 11 9.51 0.74 6.45
N ALA A 12 9.71 1.45 7.56
CA ALA A 12 11.01 1.98 7.98
C ALA A 12 12.05 0.87 8.25
N MET A 13 11.62 -0.33 8.60
CA MET A 13 12.51 -1.47 8.89
C MET A 13 12.90 -2.28 7.65
N GLN A 14 12.27 -2.05 6.48
CA GLN A 14 12.60 -2.76 5.25
C GLN A 14 13.53 -1.94 4.36
N ALA A 15 14.70 -2.51 4.07
CA ALA A 15 15.66 -1.99 3.09
C ALA A 15 15.15 -2.24 1.65
N GLY A 16 14.01 -1.67 1.30
CA GLY A 16 13.43 -1.80 -0.04
C GLY A 16 12.32 -0.77 -0.30
N LEU A 17 12.33 -0.16 -1.49
CA LEU A 17 11.23 0.67 -2.00
C LEU A 17 10.12 -0.17 -2.65
N ALA A 18 10.20 -1.50 -2.51
CA ALA A 18 9.60 -2.48 -3.42
C ALA A 18 8.09 -2.34 -3.65
N LYS A 19 7.33 -1.85 -2.64
CA LYS A 19 5.87 -1.70 -2.75
C LYS A 19 5.36 -0.26 -2.73
N THR A 20 6.27 0.71 -2.73
CA THR A 20 5.92 2.15 -2.57
C THR A 20 5.57 2.83 -3.88
N ARG A 21 5.79 2.17 -5.02
CA ARG A 21 5.59 2.77 -6.35
C ARG A 21 4.24 2.42 -6.98
N GLU A 22 3.58 1.40 -6.47
CA GLU A 22 2.34 0.88 -7.02
C GLU A 22 1.14 1.35 -6.18
N TRP A 23 0.06 1.71 -6.87
CA TRP A 23 -1.22 1.99 -6.24
C TRP A 23 -1.90 0.69 -5.86
N GLN A 24 -2.38 0.60 -4.62
CA GLN A 24 -3.06 -0.58 -4.09
C GLN A 24 -4.53 -0.26 -3.81
N LEU A 25 -5.37 -1.30 -3.91
CA LEU A 25 -6.81 -1.24 -3.70
C LEU A 25 -7.19 -2.28 -2.66
N ASP A 26 -7.60 -1.82 -1.48
CA ASP A 26 -8.12 -2.68 -0.41
C ASP A 26 -9.64 -2.55 -0.31
N TYR A 27 -10.30 -3.66 0.01
CA TYR A 27 -11.73 -3.71 0.30
C TYR A 27 -11.93 -4.07 1.77
N GLU A 28 -12.74 -3.30 2.49
CA GLU A 28 -13.15 -3.68 3.85
C GLU A 28 -14.17 -4.84 3.78
N PRO A 29 -14.01 -5.89 4.63
CA PRO A 29 -14.86 -7.08 4.62
C PRO A 29 -16.32 -6.78 4.97
#